data_AF-A0A7W1Z1E6-F1
#
_entry.id   AF-A0A7W1Z1E6-F1
#
_cell.length_a   1.000
_cell.length_b   1.000
_cell.length_c   1.000
_cell.angle_alpha   90.00
_cell.angle_beta   90.00
_cell.angle_gamma   90.00
#
_symmetry.space_group_name_H-M   'P 1'
#
loop_
_entity.id
_entity.type
_entity.pdbx_description
1 polymer ?
#
loop_
_entity_poly.entity_id
_entity_poly.type
_entity_poly.pdbx_seq_one_letter_code
_entity_poly.pdbx_strand_id
1 'polypeptide(L)' 'MVDSVAENISALNDEDWGVREDAAAALGRLGDPRSVQPLIRALRDSDRAVREAATSALKALGEPAILSLGFCLQDA' A
#
# COMPACT_ATOMS: atom_id res chain seq x y z
N MET A 1 18.38 4.12 11.14
CA MET A 1 17.15 4.66 10.52
C MET A 1 16.53 3.49 9.79
N VAL A 2 15.52 2.87 10.38
CA VAL A 2 14.91 1.64 9.84
C VAL A 2 14.02 2.01 8.65
N ASP A 3 14.24 1.37 7.51
CA ASP A 3 13.42 1.55 6.32
C ASP A 3 12.05 0.90 6.56
N SER A 4 11.09 1.67 7.10
CA SER A 4 9.74 1.18 7.44
C SER A 4 9.02 0.59 6.22
N VAL A 5 9.34 1.03 5.00
CA VAL A 5 8.81 0.43 3.77
C VAL A 5 9.31 -0.99 3.59
N ALA A 6 10.59 -1.28 3.85
CA ALA A 6 11.17 -2.61 3.69
C ALA A 6 10.65 -3.61 4.75
N GLU A 7 10.44 -3.13 5.99
CA GLU A 7 9.78 -3.93 7.03
C GLU A 7 8.36 -4.32 6.64
N ASN A 8 7.55 -3.36 6.19
CA ASN A 8 6.18 -3.65 5.76
C ASN A 8 6.13 -4.56 4.52
N ILE A 9 7.09 -4.46 3.60
CA ILE A 9 7.19 -5.40 2.47
C ILE A 9 7.45 -6.83 2.96
N SER A 10 8.25 -6.99 4.00
CA SER A 10 8.52 -8.31 4.59
C SER A 10 7.28 -8.85 5.31
N ALA A 11 6.57 -7.99 6.04
CA ALA A 11 5.34 -8.31 6.77
C ALA A 11 4.16 -8.73 5.86
N LEU A 12 4.19 -8.41 4.55
CA LEU A 12 3.23 -8.93 3.58
C LEU A 12 3.33 -10.46 3.36
N ASN A 13 4.36 -11.13 3.88
CA ASN A 13 4.49 -12.59 3.82
C ASN A 13 4.39 -13.24 5.20
N ASP A 14 3.87 -12.52 6.20
CA ASP A 14 3.68 -13.07 7.53
C ASP A 14 2.60 -14.17 7.55
N GLU A 15 2.71 -15.11 8.48
CA GLU A 15 1.73 -16.19 8.62
C GLU A 15 0.38 -15.67 9.10
N ASP A 16 0.38 -14.60 9.91
CA ASP A 16 -0.84 -13.97 10.39
C ASP A 16 -1.44 -13.04 9.31
N TRP A 17 -2.68 -13.33 8.93
CA TRP A 17 -3.42 -12.52 7.95
C TRP A 17 -3.64 -11.08 8.42
N GLY A 18 -3.74 -10.84 9.73
CA GLY A 18 -3.88 -9.49 10.29
C GLY A 18 -2.60 -8.67 10.12
N VAL A 19 -1.44 -9.31 10.27
CA VAL A 19 -0.14 -8.66 10.04
C VAL A 19 0.05 -8.32 8.56
N ARG A 20 -0.35 -9.22 7.66
CA ARG A 20 -0.33 -8.96 6.20
C ARG A 20 -1.26 -7.81 5.80
N GLU A 21 -2.44 -7.73 6.41
CA GLU A 21 -3.40 -6.64 6.19
C GLU A 21 -2.83 -5.29 6.65
N ASP A 22 -2.32 -5.23 7.88
CA ASP A 22 -1.71 -4.02 8.45
C ASP A 22 -0.52 -3.55 7.61
N ALA A 23 0.31 -4.48 7.14
CA ALA A 23 1.41 -4.19 6.25
C ALA A 23 0.93 -3.57 4.93
N ALA A 24 -0.10 -4.13 4.29
CA ALA A 24 -0.68 -3.59 3.08
C ALA A 24 -1.23 -2.17 3.29
N ALA A 25 -1.96 -1.95 4.40
CA ALA A 25 -2.51 -0.66 4.76
C ALA A 25 -1.43 0.39 5.08
N ALA A 26 -0.35 -0.01 5.76
CA ALA A 26 0.79 0.84 6.05
C ALA A 26 1.49 1.27 4.76
N LEU A 27 1.73 0.34 3.84
CA LEU A 27 2.35 0.64 2.53
C LEU A 27 1.51 1.62 1.69
N GLY A 28 0.18 1.48 1.71
CA GLY A 28 -0.73 2.44 1.06
C GLY A 28 -0.62 3.84 1.66
N ARG A 29 -0.58 3.94 2.99
CA ARG A 29 -0.40 5.23 3.71
C ARG A 29 0.97 5.85 3.47
N LEU A 30 2.01 5.04 3.33
CA LEU A 30 3.37 5.52 3.08
C LEU A 30 3.55 6.14 1.71
N GLY A 31 2.67 5.84 0.73
CA GLY A 31 2.74 6.51 -0.56
C GLY A 31 3.92 6.06 -1.44
N ASP A 32 4.69 5.06 -1.00
CA ASP A 32 5.98 4.74 -1.62
C ASP A 32 5.78 3.86 -2.86
N PRO A 33 6.28 4.25 -4.05
CA PRO A 33 6.16 3.46 -5.27
C PRO A 33 6.86 2.10 -5.20
N ARG A 34 7.83 1.91 -4.30
CA ARG A 34 8.47 0.60 -4.05
C ARG A 34 7.49 -0.46 -3.54
N SER A 35 6.40 -0.03 -2.93
CA SER A 35 5.35 -0.90 -2.39
C SER A 35 4.43 -1.48 -3.46
N VAL A 36 4.43 -0.94 -4.68
CA VAL A 36 3.49 -1.31 -5.75
C VAL A 36 3.62 -2.79 -6.11
N GLN A 37 4.84 -3.29 -6.35
CA GLN A 37 5.04 -4.70 -6.69
C GLN A 37 4.63 -5.67 -5.56
N PRO A 38 5.04 -5.44 -4.29
CA PRO A 38 4.58 -6.23 -3.15
C PRO A 38 3.06 -6.22 -2.98
N LEU A 39 2.40 -5.07 -3.08
CA LEU A 39 0.95 -4.95 -2.98
C LEU A 39 0.22 -5.70 -4.11
N ILE A 40 0.77 -5.71 -5.34
CA ILE A 40 0.22 -6.51 -6.44
C ILE A 40 0.25 -8.01 -6.11
N ARG A 41 1.25 -8.50 -5.38
CA ARG A 41 1.29 -9.90 -4.90
C ARG A 41 0.23 -10.13 -3.82
N ALA A 42 0.08 -9.19 -2.88
CA ALA A 42 -0.94 -9.25 -1.83
C ALA A 42 -2.39 -9.24 -2.36
N LEU A 43 -2.63 -8.73 -3.58
CA LEU A 43 -3.93 -8.90 -4.26
C LEU A 43 -4.30 -10.36 -4.56
N ARG A 44 -3.32 -11.27 -4.55
CA ARG A 44 -3.53 -12.72 -4.76
C ARG A 44 -3.49 -13.51 -3.45
N ASP A 45 -3.53 -12.83 -2.31
CA ASP A 45 -3.53 -13.47 -1.00
C ASP A 45 -4.79 -14.34 -0.80
N SER A 46 -4.67 -15.39 -0.01
CA SER A 46 -5.78 -16.27 0.37
C SER A 46 -6.87 -15.51 1.12
N ASP A 47 -6.45 -14.56 1.96
CA ASP A 47 -7.33 -13.84 2.85
C ASP A 47 -7.95 -12.62 2.17
N ARG A 48 -9.28 -12.51 2.28
CA ARG A 48 -10.03 -11.43 1.66
C ARG A 48 -9.62 -10.05 2.20
N ALA A 49 -9.41 -9.94 3.51
CA ALA A 49 -9.03 -8.69 4.16
C ALA A 49 -7.71 -8.14 3.59
N VAL A 50 -6.71 -9.00 3.43
CA VAL A 50 -5.42 -8.66 2.82
C VAL A 50 -5.57 -8.17 1.38
N ARG A 51 -6.41 -8.84 0.57
CA ARG A 51 -6.68 -8.40 -0.82
C ARG A 51 -7.37 -7.03 -0.88
N GLU A 52 -8.33 -6.79 0.02
CA GLU A 52 -9.05 -5.51 0.11
C GLU A 52 -8.10 -4.38 0.54
N ALA A 53 -7.27 -4.62 1.56
CA ALA A 53 -6.24 -3.69 2.01
C ALA A 53 -5.23 -3.38 0.90
N ALA A 54 -4.76 -4.40 0.17
CA ALA A 54 -3.84 -4.20 -0.95
C ALA A 54 -4.46 -3.42 -2.12
N THR A 55 -5.74 -3.66 -2.41
CA THR A 55 -6.49 -2.90 -3.42
C THR A 55 -6.64 -1.43 -3.02
N SER A 56 -7.01 -1.20 -1.75
CA SER A 56 -7.14 0.14 -1.18
C SER A 56 -5.80 0.87 -1.17
N ALA A 57 -4.73 0.19 -0.78
CA ALA A 57 -3.38 0.71 -0.78
C ALA A 57 -2.90 1.09 -2.19
N LEU A 58 -3.11 0.24 -3.20
CA LEU A 58 -2.78 0.57 -4.59
C LEU A 58 -3.59 1.76 -5.12
N LYS A 59 -4.88 1.85 -4.75
CA LYS A 59 -5.71 3.03 -5.06
C LYS A 59 -5.16 4.28 -4.38
N ALA A 60 -4.76 4.17 -3.11
CA ALA A 60 -4.14 5.21 -2.32
C ALA A 60 -2.69 5.52 -2.72
N LEU A 61 -2.04 4.70 -3.55
CA LEU A 61 -0.77 5.05 -4.24
C LEU A 61 -1.05 5.78 -5.57
N GLY A 62 -2.18 5.49 -6.22
CA GLY A 62 -2.66 6.23 -7.38
C GLY A 62 -3.25 7.60 -7.03
N GLU A 63 -3.89 7.73 -5.87
CA GLU A 63 -4.46 8.99 -5.39
C GLU A 63 -3.46 10.10 -5.04
N PRO A 64 -2.26 9.91 -4.47
CA PRO A 64 -1.31 11.00 -4.26
C PRO A 64 -0.82 11.61 -5.57
N ALA A 65 -0.87 10.87 -6.69
CA ALA A 65 -0.69 11.46 -8.03
C ALA A 65 -1.90 12.31 -8.46
N ILE A 66 -3.13 11.90 -8.13
CA ILE A 66 -4.37 12.65 -8.40
C ILE A 66 -4.55 13.85 -7.45
N LEU A 67 -4.15 13.74 -6.18
CA LEU A 67 -4.13 14.81 -5.19
C LEU A 67 -3.04 15.83 -5.52
N SER A 68 -1.87 15.38 -6.00
CA SER A 68 -0.85 16.30 -6.55
C SER A 68 -1.37 17.04 -7.78
N LEU A 69 -2.13 16.37 -8.65
CA LEU A 69 -2.80 17.04 -9.79
C LEU A 69 -3.94 17.97 -9.34
N GLY A 70 -4.69 17.61 -8.31
CA GLY A 70 -5.78 18.41 -7.72
C GLY A 70 -5.26 19.70 -7.09
N PHE A 71 -4.12 19.64 -6.40
CA PHE A 71 -3.43 20.84 -5.90
C PHE A 71 -2.85 21.69 -7.04
N CYS A 72 -2.30 21.11 -8.10
CA CYS A 72 -1.76 21.88 -9.24
C CYS A 72 -2.83 22.57 -10.10
N LEU A 73 -4.09 22.14 -10.05
CA LEU A 73 -5.19 22.73 -10.84
C LEU A 73 -6.11 23.67 -10.03
N GLN A 74 -5.88 23.83 -8.73
CA GLN A 74 -6.62 24.78 -7.89
C GLN A 74 -5.97 26.17 -7.78
N ASP A 75 -4.80 26.39 -8.40
CA ASP A 75 -4.10 27.68 -8.45
C ASP A 75 -4.15 28.34 -9.86
N ALA A 76 -5.33 28.38 -10.49
CA ALA A 76 -5.56 29.16 -11.72
C ALA A 76 -6.83 30.02 -11.65
#